data_AF-E1ARU0-F1
#
_entry.id   AF-E1ARU0-F1
#
_cell.length_a   1.000
_cell.length_b   1.000
_cell.length_c   1.000
_cell.angle_alpha   90.00
_cell.angle_beta   90.00
_cell.angle_gamma   90.00
#
_symmetry.space_group_name_H-M   'P 1'
#
loop_
_entity.id
_entity.type
_entity.pdbx_description
1 polymer ?
#
loop_
_entity_poly.entity_id
_entity_poly.type
_entity_poly.pdbx_seq_one_letter_code
_entity_poly.pdbx_strand_id
1 'polypeptide(L)'
;KVELDHTTLYQGEMTSIKVSFSDKENQKIKPGDTITLTLPNALVGMTENDGSPRKINLNGLGEVFIYKDHVVATFNEKVESLHNVNGHFYFGIKTLITNSSQPNVIETDFGTATATQRLTIEGVTNTETGQIERDYPFFYKVGDLAGESNQVRWFLNVNLNKSDVTEDISIADRQGRGQQLNKESFTFDIVNDKETKYISLAEFEQQGYGKIDFVTDNDFNLRFYRDKARFTSFIVRYTSTITEAGQHQATFENSYDINYQLNNQDAMNEKNTSQVKNVFV
;
A
#
# COMPACT_ATOMS: atom_id res chain seq x y z
N LYS A 1 13.94 2.97 -22.07
CA LYS A 1 14.55 3.26 -20.74
C LYS A 1 13.72 2.55 -19.69
N VAL A 2 14.35 1.99 -18.66
CA VAL A 2 13.68 1.34 -17.52
C VAL A 2 14.14 2.06 -16.26
N GLU A 3 13.21 2.56 -15.44
CA GLU A 3 13.52 3.41 -14.29
C GLU A 3 12.70 3.00 -13.06
N LEU A 4 13.33 3.06 -11.89
CA LEU A 4 12.69 2.93 -10.59
C LEU A 4 12.75 4.28 -9.89
N ASP A 5 11.80 4.55 -8.98
CA ASP A 5 11.82 5.79 -8.19
C ASP A 5 13.09 5.92 -7.34
N HIS A 6 13.60 4.79 -6.85
CA HIS A 6 14.84 4.67 -6.12
C HIS A 6 15.43 3.26 -6.26
N THR A 7 16.73 3.12 -6.04
CA THR A 7 17.47 1.86 -6.26
C THR A 7 17.85 1.14 -4.95
N THR A 8 17.53 1.71 -3.80
CA THR A 8 17.69 1.09 -2.48
C THR A 8 16.31 0.76 -1.92
N LEU A 9 15.93 -0.50 -2.02
CA LEU A 9 14.63 -1.02 -1.63
C LEU A 9 14.71 -1.72 -0.27
N TYR A 10 13.58 -1.88 0.41
CA TYR A 10 13.48 -2.78 1.57
C TYR A 10 12.70 -4.04 1.23
N GLN A 11 12.80 -5.06 2.09
CA GLN A 11 12.12 -6.34 1.89
C GLN A 11 10.59 -6.20 2.07
N GLY A 12 9.84 -6.69 1.09
CA GLY A 12 8.38 -6.56 1.05
C GLY A 12 7.87 -5.23 0.51
N GLU A 13 8.77 -4.29 0.18
CA GLU A 13 8.43 -3.04 -0.47
C GLU A 13 7.63 -3.26 -1.76
N MET A 14 6.60 -2.46 -1.96
CA MET A 14 5.91 -2.32 -3.24
C MET A 14 6.30 -0.99 -3.85
N THR A 15 6.77 -1.02 -5.10
CA THR A 15 7.17 0.18 -5.84
C THR A 15 6.81 0.05 -7.33
N SER A 16 6.99 1.12 -8.08
CA SER A 16 6.68 1.18 -9.51
C SER A 16 7.95 1.18 -10.35
N ILE A 17 7.92 0.46 -11.48
CA ILE A 17 8.92 0.55 -12.54
C ILE A 17 8.30 1.26 -13.74
N LYS A 18 8.95 2.33 -14.22
CA LYS A 18 8.59 3.03 -15.44
C LYS A 18 9.38 2.48 -16.63
N VAL A 19 8.69 2.10 -17.69
CA VAL A 19 9.29 1.71 -18.97
C VAL A 19 8.90 2.72 -20.03
N SER A 20 9.90 3.41 -20.59
CA SER A 20 9.72 4.38 -21.68
C SER A 20 10.28 3.83 -22.98
N PHE A 21 9.55 4.02 -24.08
CA PHE A 21 9.88 3.54 -25.42
C PHE A 21 9.67 4.63 -26.47
N SER A 22 10.39 4.51 -27.58
CA SER A 22 10.23 5.36 -28.74
C SER A 22 10.72 4.65 -30.00
N ASP A 23 10.21 5.08 -31.15
CA ASP A 23 10.86 4.85 -32.44
C ASP A 23 12.33 5.30 -32.36
N LYS A 24 13.19 4.58 -33.08
CA LYS A 24 14.55 5.02 -33.39
C LYS A 24 14.62 5.39 -34.86
N GLU A 25 15.56 6.25 -35.25
CA GLU A 25 15.74 6.70 -36.63
C GLU A 25 15.73 5.54 -37.65
N ASN A 26 16.32 4.39 -37.28
CA ASN A 26 16.46 3.23 -38.16
C ASN A 26 15.59 2.03 -37.75
N GLN A 27 14.74 2.16 -36.73
CA GLN A 27 13.89 1.08 -36.23
C GLN A 27 12.58 1.65 -35.70
N LYS A 28 11.56 1.59 -36.55
CA LYS A 28 10.18 1.93 -36.19
C LYS A 28 9.50 0.75 -35.53
N ILE A 29 8.63 1.04 -34.56
CA ILE A 29 7.73 0.08 -33.94
C ILE A 29 6.67 -0.35 -34.96
N LYS A 30 6.45 -1.65 -35.08
CA LYS A 30 5.48 -2.26 -35.98
C LYS A 30 4.42 -3.03 -35.20
N PRO A 31 3.25 -3.29 -35.82
CA PRO A 31 2.25 -4.18 -35.24
C PRO A 31 2.86 -5.55 -34.93
N GLY A 32 2.61 -6.07 -33.72
CA GLY A 32 3.15 -7.34 -33.25
C GLY A 32 4.56 -7.26 -32.63
N ASP A 33 5.25 -6.11 -32.73
CA ASP A 33 6.50 -5.91 -31.99
C ASP A 33 6.24 -5.98 -30.49
N THR A 34 7.24 -6.47 -29.74
CA THR A 34 7.16 -6.62 -28.29
C THR A 34 8.31 -5.93 -27.57
N ILE A 35 8.02 -5.37 -26.39
CA ILE A 35 9.02 -5.03 -25.39
C ILE A 35 8.85 -6.00 -24.23
N THR A 36 9.86 -6.83 -24.00
CA THR A 36 9.88 -7.83 -22.93
C THR A 36 10.91 -7.44 -21.89
N LEU A 37 10.52 -7.47 -20.61
CA LEU A 37 11.41 -7.32 -19.47
C LEU A 37 11.42 -8.62 -18.67
N THR A 38 12.59 -9.09 -18.28
CA THR A 38 12.76 -10.20 -17.33
C THR A 38 13.07 -9.62 -15.95
N LEU A 39 12.26 -9.97 -14.95
CA LEU A 39 12.44 -9.52 -13.58
C LEU A 39 13.49 -10.39 -12.87
N PRO A 40 14.46 -9.79 -12.15
CA PRO A 40 15.33 -10.55 -11.26
C PRO A 40 14.51 -11.32 -10.21
N ASN A 41 14.96 -12.51 -9.81
CA ASN A 41 14.23 -13.38 -8.87
C ASN A 41 13.85 -12.72 -7.54
N ALA A 42 14.52 -11.64 -7.13
CA ALA A 42 14.20 -10.93 -5.88
C ALA A 42 13.05 -9.90 -6.04
N LEU A 43 12.62 -9.63 -7.26
CA LEU A 43 11.51 -8.74 -7.59
C LEU A 43 10.39 -9.57 -8.23
N VAL A 44 9.16 -9.35 -7.78
CA VAL A 44 7.98 -10.05 -8.30
C VAL A 44 7.02 -9.03 -8.90
N GLY A 45 6.63 -9.22 -10.16
CA GLY A 45 5.61 -8.40 -10.80
C GLY A 45 4.25 -8.61 -10.16
N MET A 46 3.51 -7.52 -9.93
CA MET A 46 2.21 -7.58 -9.26
C MET A 46 1.10 -7.94 -10.25
N THR A 47 0.65 -9.19 -10.16
CA THR A 47 -0.42 -9.76 -11.01
C THR A 47 -1.82 -9.41 -10.49
N GLU A 48 -2.86 -9.97 -11.11
CA GLU A 48 -4.19 -10.02 -10.49
C GLU A 48 -4.21 -11.06 -9.35
N ASN A 49 -5.21 -10.94 -8.47
CA ASN A 49 -5.34 -11.76 -7.26
C ASN A 49 -5.56 -13.26 -7.54
N ASP A 50 -6.07 -13.62 -8.72
CA ASP A 50 -6.23 -15.01 -9.16
C ASP A 50 -4.94 -15.59 -9.76
N GLY A 51 -3.85 -14.82 -9.76
CA GLY A 51 -2.56 -15.16 -10.36
C GLY A 51 -2.51 -14.95 -11.87
N SER A 52 -3.59 -14.50 -12.49
CA SER A 52 -3.59 -14.14 -13.92
C SER A 52 -2.78 -12.86 -14.17
N PRO A 53 -2.20 -12.69 -15.37
CA PRO A 53 -1.36 -11.53 -15.65
C PRO A 53 -2.17 -10.24 -15.58
N ARG A 54 -1.62 -9.22 -14.93
CA ARG A 54 -2.26 -7.91 -14.89
C ARG A 54 -2.12 -7.23 -16.24
N LYS A 55 -3.22 -6.68 -16.74
CA LYS A 55 -3.29 -6.04 -18.06
C LYS A 55 -3.31 -4.52 -17.94
N ILE A 56 -2.47 -3.84 -18.71
CA ILE A 56 -2.46 -2.38 -18.85
C ILE A 56 -2.70 -2.00 -20.32
N ASN A 57 -3.55 -1.00 -20.54
CA ASN A 57 -3.73 -0.43 -21.86
C ASN A 57 -2.60 0.57 -22.16
N LEU A 58 -1.91 0.41 -23.29
CA LEU A 58 -0.82 1.28 -23.69
C LEU A 58 -1.32 2.54 -24.41
N ASN A 59 -2.30 3.23 -23.82
CA ASN A 59 -3.01 4.37 -24.41
C ASN A 59 -3.51 4.08 -25.85
N GLY A 60 -4.02 2.87 -26.06
CA GLY A 60 -4.54 2.39 -27.32
C GLY A 60 -3.48 1.92 -28.32
N LEU A 61 -2.18 2.12 -28.08
CA LEU A 61 -1.08 1.66 -28.95
C LEU A 61 -0.84 0.15 -28.88
N GLY A 62 -1.37 -0.50 -27.84
CA GLY A 62 -1.09 -1.88 -27.52
C GLY A 62 -1.55 -2.24 -26.12
N GLU A 63 -1.03 -3.35 -25.62
CA GLU A 63 -1.36 -3.89 -24.31
C GLU A 63 -0.09 -4.36 -23.61
N VAL A 64 -0.05 -4.24 -22.30
CA VAL A 64 1.03 -4.76 -21.45
C VAL A 64 0.47 -5.83 -20.53
N PHE A 65 1.12 -6.97 -20.46
CA PHE A 65 0.84 -8.05 -19.52
C PHE A 65 1.97 -8.17 -18.51
N ILE A 66 1.62 -8.13 -17.23
CA ILE A 66 2.56 -8.22 -16.11
C ILE A 66 2.41 -9.60 -15.48
N TYR A 67 3.48 -10.37 -15.51
CA TYR A 67 3.63 -11.66 -14.85
C TYR A 67 4.55 -11.51 -13.63
N LYS A 68 4.66 -12.57 -12.84
CA LYS A 68 5.51 -12.57 -11.63
C LYS A 68 6.99 -12.42 -11.96
N ASP A 69 7.43 -12.97 -13.07
CA ASP A 69 8.83 -13.10 -13.48
C ASP A 69 9.18 -12.26 -14.72
N HIS A 70 8.19 -11.74 -15.46
CA HIS A 70 8.43 -10.95 -16.66
C HIS A 70 7.26 -10.01 -16.99
N VAL A 71 7.51 -9.07 -17.90
CA VAL A 71 6.51 -8.14 -18.43
C VAL A 71 6.60 -8.13 -19.95
N VAL A 72 5.45 -8.14 -20.62
CA VAL A 72 5.37 -8.13 -22.09
C VAL A 72 4.44 -7.02 -22.56
N ALA A 73 4.98 -6.00 -23.22
CA ALA A 73 4.20 -5.02 -23.97
C ALA A 73 4.14 -5.44 -25.44
N THR A 74 2.95 -5.50 -26.03
CA THR A 74 2.73 -5.84 -27.45
C THR A 74 2.00 -4.70 -28.16
N PHE A 75 2.55 -4.24 -29.28
CA PHE A 75 1.96 -3.15 -30.07
C PHE A 75 0.92 -3.67 -31.07
N ASN A 76 -0.18 -2.92 -31.22
CA ASN A 76 -1.27 -3.27 -32.15
C ASN A 76 -1.17 -2.49 -33.48
N GLU A 77 -2.11 -2.72 -34.38
CA GLU A 77 -2.15 -2.12 -35.73
C GLU A 77 -2.10 -0.58 -35.75
N LYS A 78 -2.54 0.11 -34.69
CA LYS A 78 -2.58 1.58 -34.68
C LYS A 78 -1.20 2.22 -34.87
N VAL A 79 -0.13 1.55 -34.41
CA VAL A 79 1.24 2.09 -34.53
C VAL A 79 1.70 2.23 -35.97
N GLU A 80 1.14 1.44 -36.91
CA GLU A 80 1.52 1.48 -38.33
C GLU A 80 1.22 2.84 -38.98
N SER A 81 0.13 3.48 -38.56
CA SER A 81 -0.34 4.77 -39.08
C SER A 81 0.33 5.98 -38.42
N LEU A 82 1.12 5.77 -37.37
CA LEU A 82 1.72 6.83 -36.57
C LEU A 82 3.17 7.09 -36.99
N HIS A 83 3.61 8.33 -36.82
CA HIS A 83 5.01 8.71 -36.98
C HIS A 83 5.58 9.09 -35.62
N ASN A 84 6.82 8.67 -35.34
CA ASN A 84 7.52 8.95 -34.09
C ASN A 84 6.78 8.41 -32.86
N VAL A 85 6.35 7.16 -32.93
CA VAL A 85 5.66 6.48 -31.83
C VAL A 85 6.55 6.55 -30.58
N ASN A 86 6.02 7.11 -29.51
CA ASN A 86 6.70 7.18 -28.22
C ASN A 86 5.68 7.11 -27.09
N GLY A 87 6.13 6.65 -25.93
CA GLY A 87 5.26 6.50 -24.79
C GLY A 87 5.98 5.87 -23.61
N HIS A 88 5.20 5.59 -22.58
CA HIS A 88 5.66 4.87 -21.41
C HIS A 88 4.50 4.13 -20.74
N PHE A 89 4.84 3.17 -19.91
CA PHE A 89 3.92 2.53 -18.98
C PHE A 89 4.62 2.32 -17.64
N TYR A 90 3.81 2.20 -16.59
CA TYR A 90 4.24 1.85 -15.24
C TYR A 90 3.74 0.45 -14.91
N PHE A 91 4.48 -0.29 -14.09
CA PHE A 91 3.97 -1.50 -13.47
C PHE A 91 4.48 -1.65 -12.05
N GLY A 92 3.65 -2.23 -11.19
CA GLY A 92 3.98 -2.49 -9.79
C GLY A 92 4.86 -3.74 -9.65
N ILE A 93 5.85 -3.65 -8.79
CA ILE A 93 6.64 -4.79 -8.31
C ILE A 93 6.61 -4.85 -6.80
N LYS A 94 6.81 -6.05 -6.27
CA LYS A 94 7.05 -6.31 -4.86
C LYS A 94 8.42 -6.95 -4.68
N THR A 95 9.22 -6.46 -3.74
CA THR A 95 10.46 -7.15 -3.35
C THR A 95 10.14 -8.39 -2.51
N LEU A 96 10.90 -9.46 -2.71
CA LEU A 96 10.75 -10.67 -1.89
C LEU A 96 11.13 -10.37 -0.44
N ILE A 97 10.30 -10.88 0.47
CA ILE A 97 10.62 -10.90 1.90
C ILE A 97 11.49 -12.13 2.14
N THR A 98 12.68 -11.89 2.69
CA THR A 98 13.60 -12.91 3.19
C THR A 98 13.77 -12.72 4.69
N ASN A 99 14.39 -13.66 5.39
CA ASN A 99 14.80 -13.45 6.79
C ASN A 99 16.26 -13.00 6.89
N SER A 100 16.83 -12.49 5.80
CA SER A 100 18.22 -12.03 5.77
C SER A 100 18.34 -10.65 6.40
N SER A 101 19.30 -10.51 7.30
CA SER A 101 19.78 -9.23 7.82
C SER A 101 20.86 -8.58 6.94
N GLN A 102 21.40 -9.32 5.96
CA GLN A 102 22.38 -8.81 5.01
C GLN A 102 21.67 -8.23 3.77
N PRO A 103 22.15 -7.09 3.24
CA PRO A 103 21.65 -6.55 1.98
C PRO A 103 21.87 -7.52 0.81
N ASN A 104 20.90 -7.61 -0.09
CA ASN A 104 21.00 -8.32 -1.36
C ASN A 104 21.21 -7.32 -2.49
N VAL A 105 22.35 -7.41 -3.17
CA VAL A 105 22.70 -6.52 -4.28
C VAL A 105 22.46 -7.24 -5.60
N ILE A 106 21.77 -6.56 -6.51
CA ILE A 106 21.37 -7.10 -7.82
C ILE A 106 21.85 -6.15 -8.89
N GLU A 107 22.48 -6.69 -9.93
CA GLU A 107 22.81 -5.94 -11.15
C GLU A 107 21.92 -6.46 -12.28
N THR A 108 21.15 -5.58 -12.90
CA THR A 108 20.18 -5.97 -13.92
C THR A 108 19.93 -4.86 -14.94
N ASP A 109 19.80 -5.25 -16.21
CA ASP A 109 19.26 -4.44 -17.30
C ASP A 109 17.81 -4.85 -17.66
N PHE A 110 17.19 -5.68 -16.81
CA PHE A 110 15.89 -6.30 -17.01
C PHE A 110 15.79 -7.16 -18.29
N GLY A 111 16.91 -7.70 -18.78
CA GLY A 111 16.94 -8.46 -20.03
C GLY A 111 16.72 -7.58 -21.26
N THR A 112 17.03 -6.28 -21.16
CA THR A 112 16.87 -5.30 -22.23
C THR A 112 18.22 -4.73 -22.68
N ALA A 113 18.25 -4.02 -23.81
CA ALA A 113 19.45 -3.30 -24.27
C ALA A 113 19.70 -1.96 -23.53
N THR A 114 19.10 -1.75 -22.35
CA THR A 114 19.31 -0.53 -21.55
C THR A 114 20.54 -0.67 -20.63
N ALA A 115 20.95 0.44 -20.00
CA ALA A 115 22.07 0.40 -19.06
C ALA A 115 21.75 -0.51 -17.87
N THR A 116 22.72 -1.34 -17.48
CA THR A 116 22.65 -2.15 -16.26
C THR A 116 22.54 -1.24 -15.04
N GLN A 117 21.59 -1.54 -14.17
CA GLN A 117 21.30 -0.83 -12.93
C GLN A 117 21.71 -1.69 -11.75
N ARG A 118 22.23 -1.04 -10.70
CA ARG A 118 22.56 -1.68 -9.43
C ARG A 118 21.44 -1.38 -8.43
N LEU A 119 20.73 -2.42 -8.01
CA LEU A 119 19.69 -2.37 -6.99
C LEU A 119 20.22 -2.98 -5.69
N THR A 120 19.85 -2.39 -4.56
CA THR A 120 20.13 -2.94 -3.23
C THR A 120 18.81 -3.19 -2.52
N ILE A 121 18.54 -4.43 -2.11
CA ILE A 121 17.43 -4.75 -1.22
C ILE A 121 18.01 -4.90 0.18
N GLU A 122 17.66 -4.00 1.09
CA GLU A 122 18.21 -3.96 2.44
C GLU A 122 17.81 -5.21 3.25
N GLY A 123 18.71 -5.64 4.12
CA GLY A 123 18.44 -6.68 5.10
C GLY A 123 17.39 -6.21 6.12
N VAL A 124 16.65 -7.13 6.72
CA VAL A 124 15.90 -6.82 7.93
C VAL A 124 16.90 -6.73 9.08
N THR A 125 17.28 -5.52 9.47
CA THR A 125 17.94 -5.31 10.74
C THR A 125 16.90 -5.48 11.83
N ASN A 126 16.92 -6.64 12.49
CA ASN A 126 16.26 -6.80 13.79
C ASN A 126 17.01 -5.95 14.82
N THR A 127 16.82 -4.64 14.77
CA THR A 127 16.92 -3.79 15.96
C THR A 127 15.55 -3.90 16.64
N GLU A 128 15.33 -4.62 17.74
CA GLU A 128 16.21 -5.04 18.82
C GLU A 128 15.55 -6.19 19.60
N THR A 129 16.36 -7.10 20.14
CA THR A 129 15.99 -7.98 21.27
C THR A 129 15.98 -7.24 22.61
N GLY A 130 15.59 -5.96 22.60
CA GLY A 130 15.54 -5.08 23.75
C GLY A 130 14.21 -4.33 23.73
N GLN A 131 13.58 -4.19 24.90
CA GLN A 131 12.46 -3.27 25.08
C GLN A 131 12.94 -1.85 24.80
N ILE A 132 12.91 -1.43 23.53
CA ILE A 132 12.82 -0.01 23.22
C ILE A 132 11.44 0.39 23.72
N GLU A 133 11.36 1.22 24.77
CA GLU A 133 10.20 2.07 24.97
C GLU A 133 10.09 2.96 23.73
N ARG A 134 9.39 2.47 22.70
CA ARG A 134 9.06 3.27 21.53
C ARG A 134 7.97 4.21 21.99
N ASP A 135 8.33 5.47 22.18
CA ASP A 135 7.37 6.54 22.43
C ASP A 135 6.59 6.81 21.14
N TYR A 136 5.43 6.17 21.00
CA TYR A 136 4.53 6.42 19.88
C TYR A 136 3.65 7.65 20.18
N PRO A 137 3.25 8.44 19.17
CA PRO A 137 2.16 9.38 19.38
C PRO A 137 0.92 8.61 19.86
N PHE A 138 0.05 9.28 20.63
CA PHE A 138 -1.17 8.64 21.16
C PHE A 138 -2.00 8.01 20.03
N PHE A 139 -2.05 8.67 18.87
CA PHE A 139 -2.71 8.17 17.69
C PHE A 139 -1.87 8.40 16.45
N TYR A 140 -1.84 7.41 15.56
CA TYR A 140 -1.40 7.63 14.18
C TYR A 140 -2.03 6.61 13.23
N LYS A 141 -2.17 7.03 11.98
CA LYS A 141 -2.78 6.24 10.91
C LYS A 141 -1.77 5.98 9.79
N VAL A 142 -1.69 4.73 9.36
CA VAL A 142 -0.88 4.32 8.20
C VAL A 142 -1.70 3.43 7.28
N GLY A 143 -1.23 3.25 6.06
CA GLY A 143 -1.80 2.31 5.11
C GLY A 143 -0.75 1.79 4.14
N ASP A 144 -1.11 0.73 3.42
CA ASP A 144 -0.33 0.18 2.32
C ASP A 144 -1.23 -0.53 1.31
N LEU A 145 -0.66 -0.96 0.18
CA LEU A 145 -1.38 -1.76 -0.80
C LEU A 145 -1.40 -3.23 -0.36
N ALA A 146 -2.55 -3.87 -0.51
CA ALA A 146 -2.77 -5.28 -0.23
C ALA A 146 -2.30 -6.18 -1.40
N GLY A 147 -1.09 -5.96 -1.91
CA GLY A 147 -0.49 -6.78 -2.96
C GLY A 147 -1.36 -6.85 -4.23
N GLU A 148 -1.66 -8.08 -4.65
CA GLU A 148 -2.41 -8.39 -5.89
C GLU A 148 -3.94 -8.20 -5.74
N SER A 149 -4.45 -7.95 -4.54
CA SER A 149 -5.89 -7.95 -4.25
C SER A 149 -6.65 -6.69 -4.72
N ASN A 150 -5.97 -5.70 -5.30
CA ASN A 150 -6.56 -4.40 -5.65
C ASN A 150 -7.23 -3.72 -4.43
N GLN A 151 -6.65 -3.88 -3.24
CA GLN A 151 -7.13 -3.25 -2.02
C GLN A 151 -6.05 -2.37 -1.38
N VAL A 152 -6.49 -1.39 -0.60
CA VAL A 152 -5.68 -0.63 0.33
C VAL A 152 -5.97 -1.16 1.74
N ARG A 153 -4.94 -1.43 2.53
CA ARG A 153 -5.06 -1.73 3.96
C ARG A 153 -4.86 -0.45 4.74
N TRP A 154 -5.70 -0.21 5.73
CA TRP A 154 -5.60 0.92 6.64
C TRP A 154 -5.47 0.42 8.07
N PHE A 155 -4.63 1.12 8.84
CA PHE A 155 -4.32 0.80 10.22
C PHE A 155 -4.52 2.06 11.07
N LEU A 156 -5.45 2.00 12.03
CA LEU A 156 -5.59 3.02 13.07
C LEU A 156 -4.87 2.51 14.33
N ASN A 157 -3.75 3.15 14.68
CA ASN A 157 -2.95 2.77 15.84
C ASN A 157 -3.31 3.71 17.00
N VAL A 158 -4.01 3.17 17.99
CA VAL A 158 -4.59 3.93 19.11
C VAL A 158 -3.92 3.51 20.41
N ASN A 159 -3.39 4.48 21.14
CA ASN A 159 -2.85 4.34 22.49
C ASN A 159 -1.80 3.21 22.63
N LEU A 160 -0.83 3.13 21.70
CA LEU A 160 0.21 2.08 21.75
C LEU A 160 1.06 2.13 23.03
N ASN A 161 1.18 3.32 23.63
CA ASN A 161 1.85 3.54 24.93
C ASN A 161 0.98 3.13 26.14
N LYS A 162 -0.26 2.66 25.93
CA LYS A 162 -1.20 2.26 26.99
C LYS A 162 -1.36 3.33 28.08
N SER A 163 -1.53 4.58 27.68
CA SER A 163 -1.80 5.69 28.60
C SER A 163 -3.18 5.57 29.24
N ASP A 164 -3.35 6.24 30.38
CA ASP A 164 -4.63 6.38 31.05
C ASP A 164 -5.48 7.47 30.37
N VAL A 165 -6.68 7.12 29.92
CA VAL A 165 -7.63 8.06 29.30
C VAL A 165 -8.76 8.42 30.26
N THR A 166 -9.16 9.68 30.28
CA THR A 166 -10.22 10.20 31.17
C THR A 166 -11.58 10.27 30.50
N GLU A 167 -11.61 10.27 29.16
CA GLU A 167 -12.81 10.37 28.33
C GLU A 167 -12.82 9.28 27.25
N ASP A 168 -13.95 9.13 26.57
CA ASP A 168 -14.03 8.29 25.37
C ASP A 168 -13.10 8.81 24.28
N ILE A 169 -12.50 7.90 23.51
CA ILE A 169 -11.73 8.25 22.31
C ILE A 169 -12.68 8.26 21.13
N SER A 170 -12.76 9.36 20.40
CA SER A 170 -13.65 9.50 19.24
C SER A 170 -12.85 9.82 17.98
N ILE A 171 -13.02 9.03 16.92
CA ILE A 171 -12.37 9.22 15.62
C ILE A 171 -13.46 9.39 14.56
N ALA A 172 -13.40 10.46 13.78
CA ALA A 172 -14.13 10.59 12.53
C ALA A 172 -13.18 10.31 11.36
N ASP A 173 -13.36 9.18 10.67
CA ASP A 173 -12.56 8.75 9.52
C ASP A 173 -13.31 9.11 8.23
N ARG A 174 -12.62 9.80 7.32
CA ARG A 174 -13.15 10.29 6.05
C ARG A 174 -12.27 9.81 4.91
N GLN A 175 -12.75 8.79 4.22
CA GLN A 175 -11.95 8.12 3.21
C GLN A 175 -11.92 8.90 1.90
N GLY A 176 -10.72 9.03 1.32
CA GLY A 176 -10.52 9.68 0.04
C GLY A 176 -11.11 8.88 -1.13
N ARG A 177 -11.38 9.58 -2.23
CA ARG A 177 -11.91 9.02 -3.48
C ARG A 177 -11.07 7.86 -4.04
N GLY A 178 -11.70 7.10 -4.94
CA GLY A 178 -11.05 5.99 -5.65
C GLY A 178 -11.09 4.67 -4.87
N GLN A 179 -11.68 4.67 -3.69
CA GLN A 179 -11.74 3.53 -2.79
C GLN A 179 -13.17 3.25 -2.36
N GLN A 180 -13.46 1.99 -2.07
CA GLN A 180 -14.71 1.52 -1.49
C GLN A 180 -14.41 0.80 -0.17
N LEU A 181 -14.93 1.30 0.94
CA LEU A 181 -14.72 0.71 2.26
C LEU A 181 -15.35 -0.69 2.34
N ASN A 182 -14.58 -1.66 2.82
CA ASN A 182 -15.06 -3.01 3.08
C ASN A 182 -15.52 -3.10 4.55
N LYS A 183 -16.81 -2.81 4.82
CA LYS A 183 -17.37 -2.68 6.19
C LYS A 183 -17.19 -3.93 7.07
N GLU A 184 -17.12 -5.11 6.47
CA GLU A 184 -16.92 -6.39 7.19
C GLU A 184 -15.45 -6.74 7.44
N SER A 185 -14.51 -5.97 6.89
CA SER A 185 -13.06 -6.25 7.01
C SER A 185 -12.43 -5.76 8.32
N PHE A 186 -13.21 -5.13 9.19
CA PHE A 186 -12.71 -4.55 10.43
C PHE A 186 -12.29 -5.61 11.44
N THR A 187 -11.04 -5.56 11.86
CA THR A 187 -10.51 -6.34 12.99
C THR A 187 -9.76 -5.45 13.97
N PHE A 188 -9.69 -5.90 15.22
CA PHE A 188 -9.12 -5.15 16.33
C PHE A 188 -8.11 -6.03 17.06
N ASP A 189 -6.85 -5.58 17.11
CA ASP A 189 -5.90 -6.12 18.08
C ASP A 189 -5.98 -5.27 19.32
N ILE A 190 -6.29 -5.88 20.45
CA ILE A 190 -6.48 -5.21 21.72
C ILE A 190 -5.45 -5.77 22.69
N VAL A 191 -4.58 -4.90 23.20
CA VAL A 191 -3.49 -5.33 24.11
C VAL A 191 -3.49 -4.49 25.36
N ASN A 192 -3.58 -5.15 26.50
CA ASN A 192 -3.34 -4.56 27.81
C ASN A 192 -2.47 -5.52 28.64
N ASP A 193 -2.31 -5.26 29.93
CA ASP A 193 -1.43 -6.09 30.78
C ASP A 193 -2.04 -7.43 31.17
N LYS A 194 -3.34 -7.63 30.95
CA LYS A 194 -4.06 -8.87 31.27
C LYS A 194 -4.16 -9.81 30.09
N GLU A 195 -4.34 -9.28 28.88
CA GLU A 195 -4.62 -10.08 27.70
C GLU A 195 -4.26 -9.39 26.38
N THR A 196 -4.09 -10.24 25.36
CA THR A 196 -4.03 -9.88 23.95
C THR A 196 -5.22 -10.53 23.25
N LYS A 197 -6.05 -9.74 22.57
CA LYS A 197 -7.24 -10.19 21.83
C LYS A 197 -7.15 -9.77 20.37
N TYR A 198 -7.63 -10.66 19.49
CA TYR A 198 -7.79 -10.42 18.06
C TYR A 198 -9.25 -10.68 17.74
N ILE A 199 -10.05 -9.62 17.56
CA ILE A 199 -11.51 -9.73 17.48
C ILE A 199 -12.07 -9.00 16.27
N SER A 200 -13.24 -9.45 15.83
CA SER A 200 -14.05 -8.79 14.81
C SER A 200 -14.71 -7.53 15.35
N LEU A 201 -15.25 -6.70 14.44
CA LEU A 201 -16.09 -5.56 14.81
C LEU A 201 -17.31 -5.95 15.66
N ALA A 202 -18.00 -7.04 15.31
CA ALA A 202 -19.19 -7.48 16.05
C ALA A 202 -18.84 -7.82 17.52
N GLU A 203 -17.72 -8.50 17.74
CA GLU A 203 -17.22 -8.83 19.07
C GLU A 203 -16.72 -7.57 19.82
N PHE A 204 -16.10 -6.62 19.13
CA PHE A 204 -15.67 -5.34 19.70
C PHE A 204 -16.86 -4.58 20.30
N GLU A 205 -17.97 -4.50 19.56
CA GLU A 205 -19.20 -3.84 20.02
C GLU A 205 -19.92 -4.66 21.11
N GLN A 206 -20.07 -5.97 20.91
CA GLN A 206 -20.76 -6.84 21.87
C GLN A 206 -20.04 -6.88 23.23
N GLN A 207 -18.71 -6.85 23.22
CA GLN A 207 -17.92 -6.79 24.45
C GLN A 207 -17.87 -5.38 25.03
N GLY A 208 -18.46 -4.37 24.39
CA GLY A 208 -18.52 -3.00 24.91
C GLY A 208 -17.16 -2.32 24.96
N TYR A 209 -16.26 -2.58 24.01
CA TYR A 209 -15.05 -1.78 23.84
C TYR A 209 -15.33 -0.44 23.16
N GLY A 210 -16.40 -0.36 22.39
CA GLY A 210 -16.71 0.82 21.60
C GLY A 210 -17.85 0.57 20.62
N LYS A 211 -17.95 1.45 19.63
CA LYS A 211 -18.94 1.36 18.53
C LYS A 211 -18.39 2.00 17.25
N ILE A 212 -18.77 1.46 16.10
CA ILE A 212 -18.60 2.14 14.82
C ILE A 212 -19.95 2.59 14.25
N ASP A 213 -20.01 3.82 13.75
CA ASP A 213 -21.16 4.36 13.02
C ASP A 213 -20.72 4.67 11.59
N PHE A 214 -21.21 3.92 10.60
CA PHE A 214 -20.98 4.21 9.19
C PHE A 214 -21.83 5.41 8.75
N VAL A 215 -21.19 6.56 8.55
CA VAL A 215 -21.83 7.83 8.17
C VAL A 215 -22.22 7.81 6.70
N THR A 216 -21.38 7.21 5.87
CA THR A 216 -21.63 6.97 4.45
C THR A 216 -21.14 5.57 4.09
N ASP A 217 -21.07 5.24 2.80
CA ASP A 217 -20.45 3.99 2.36
C ASP A 217 -18.93 3.97 2.52
N ASN A 218 -18.28 5.12 2.71
CA ASN A 218 -16.82 5.24 2.84
C ASN A 218 -16.38 5.96 4.12
N ASP A 219 -17.30 6.59 4.85
CA ASP A 219 -16.99 7.34 6.06
C ASP A 219 -17.56 6.65 7.29
N PHE A 220 -16.82 6.71 8.40
CA PHE A 220 -17.30 6.20 9.67
C PHE A 220 -16.85 7.08 10.84
N ASN A 221 -17.57 6.95 11.95
CA ASN A 221 -17.12 7.42 13.24
C ASN A 221 -16.87 6.21 14.13
N LEU A 222 -15.69 6.14 14.76
CA LEU A 222 -15.31 5.07 15.68
C LEU A 222 -15.13 5.66 17.08
N ARG A 223 -15.79 5.05 18.06
CA ARG A 223 -15.68 5.41 19.47
C ARG A 223 -15.10 4.25 20.25
N PHE A 224 -14.13 4.52 21.11
CA PHE A 224 -13.68 3.59 22.15
C PHE A 224 -14.20 4.09 23.50
N TYR A 225 -14.89 3.22 24.23
CA TYR A 225 -15.42 3.57 25.53
C TYR A 225 -14.30 3.65 26.55
N ARG A 226 -14.28 4.77 27.28
CA ARG A 226 -13.24 5.16 28.23
C ARG A 226 -12.82 4.00 29.10
N ASP A 227 -13.76 3.33 29.77
CA ASP A 227 -13.46 2.33 30.80
C ASP A 227 -12.65 1.13 30.28
N LYS A 228 -12.77 0.81 28.98
CA LYS A 228 -11.98 -0.25 28.33
C LYS A 228 -10.79 0.27 27.52
N ALA A 229 -10.69 1.58 27.31
CA ALA A 229 -9.60 2.21 26.58
C ALA A 229 -8.41 2.57 27.48
N ARG A 230 -8.62 2.69 28.80
CA ARG A 230 -7.54 2.92 29.78
C ARG A 230 -6.50 1.82 29.71
N PHE A 231 -5.22 2.19 29.65
CA PHE A 231 -4.09 1.25 29.67
C PHE A 231 -4.17 0.14 28.61
N THR A 232 -4.87 0.43 27.51
CA THR A 232 -5.16 -0.55 26.46
C THR A 232 -4.84 0.08 25.12
N SER A 233 -4.05 -0.64 24.33
CA SER A 233 -3.79 -0.27 22.94
C SER A 233 -4.74 -0.98 22.00
N PHE A 234 -5.06 -0.31 20.89
CA PHE A 234 -5.88 -0.85 19.82
C PHE A 234 -5.17 -0.65 18.48
N ILE A 235 -5.04 -1.72 17.70
CA ILE A 235 -4.71 -1.61 16.27
C ILE A 235 -5.96 -2.03 15.50
N VAL A 236 -6.63 -1.05 14.91
CA VAL A 236 -7.78 -1.28 14.04
C VAL A 236 -7.28 -1.52 12.62
N ARG A 237 -7.64 -2.66 12.04
CA ARG A 237 -7.34 -3.00 10.64
C ARG A 237 -8.62 -3.04 9.85
N TYR A 238 -8.57 -2.52 8.64
CA TYR A 238 -9.62 -2.70 7.65
C TYR A 238 -9.04 -2.52 6.26
N THR A 239 -9.80 -2.93 5.25
CA THR A 239 -9.42 -2.77 3.86
C THR A 239 -10.43 -1.94 3.10
N SER A 240 -9.98 -1.45 1.95
CA SER A 240 -10.82 -0.76 0.99
C SER A 240 -10.46 -1.20 -0.40
N THR A 241 -11.48 -1.49 -1.20
CA THR A 241 -11.31 -1.96 -2.58
C THR A 241 -11.04 -0.77 -3.50
N ILE A 242 -10.00 -0.84 -4.32
CA ILE A 242 -9.69 0.18 -5.32
C ILE A 242 -10.74 0.10 -6.41
N THR A 243 -11.47 1.20 -6.61
CA THR A 243 -12.47 1.33 -7.68
C THR A 243 -11.79 1.49 -9.04
N GLU A 244 -12.54 1.30 -10.13
CA GLU A 244 -12.04 1.56 -11.50
C GLU A 244 -11.42 2.96 -11.65
N ALA A 245 -12.09 4.01 -11.15
CA ALA A 245 -11.54 5.36 -11.14
C ALA A 245 -10.28 5.49 -10.27
N GLY A 246 -10.22 4.73 -9.16
CA GLY A 246 -9.09 4.69 -8.25
C GLY A 246 -7.83 4.07 -8.85
N GLN A 247 -7.97 3.14 -9.79
CA GLN A 247 -6.82 2.52 -10.48
C GLN A 247 -5.93 3.55 -11.18
N HIS A 248 -6.47 4.71 -11.52
CA HIS A 248 -5.78 5.80 -12.21
C HIS A 248 -5.29 6.92 -11.27
N GLN A 249 -5.50 6.80 -9.95
CA GLN A 249 -5.04 7.81 -8.98
C GLN A 249 -3.60 7.55 -8.56
N ALA A 250 -2.77 8.59 -8.47
CA ALA A 250 -1.39 8.49 -7.97
C ALA A 250 -1.31 8.08 -6.49
N THR A 251 -2.30 8.50 -5.69
CA THR A 251 -2.37 8.20 -4.26
C THR A 251 -3.80 7.87 -3.83
N PHE A 252 -3.89 7.06 -2.79
CA PHE A 252 -5.09 6.81 -2.01
C PHE A 252 -4.94 7.52 -0.68
N GLU A 253 -5.93 8.31 -0.32
CA GLU A 253 -5.91 9.13 0.89
C GLU A 253 -6.95 8.65 1.88
N ASN A 254 -6.68 8.87 3.16
CA ASN A 254 -7.69 8.71 4.19
C ASN A 254 -7.42 9.66 5.36
N SER A 255 -8.38 10.54 5.63
CA SER A 255 -8.30 11.60 6.63
C SER A 255 -8.99 11.20 7.93
N TYR A 256 -8.50 11.72 9.05
CA TYR A 256 -9.14 11.53 10.34
C TYR A 256 -9.22 12.83 11.15
N ASP A 257 -10.15 12.84 12.10
CA ASP A 257 -10.29 13.83 13.17
C ASP A 257 -10.53 13.07 14.48
N ILE A 258 -9.54 13.07 15.37
CA ILE A 258 -9.57 12.35 16.64
C ILE A 258 -9.68 13.32 17.83
N ASN A 259 -10.50 12.94 18.81
CA ASN A 259 -10.62 13.59 20.10
C ASN A 259 -10.36 12.58 21.21
N TYR A 260 -9.53 12.96 22.18
CA TYR A 260 -9.22 12.13 23.35
C TYR A 260 -8.75 13.01 24.51
N GLN A 261 -8.69 12.46 25.72
CA GLN A 261 -8.12 13.14 26.88
C GLN A 261 -7.32 12.16 27.73
N LEU A 262 -6.08 12.55 28.05
CA LEU A 262 -5.20 11.79 28.93
C LEU A 262 -5.32 12.27 30.38
N ASN A 263 -5.01 11.38 31.32
CA ASN A 263 -5.01 11.72 32.73
C ASN A 263 -4.08 12.91 33.03
N ASN A 264 -4.61 13.90 33.76
CA ASN A 264 -3.94 15.18 34.07
C ASN A 264 -3.54 16.02 32.84
N GLN A 265 -4.22 15.86 31.71
CA GLN A 265 -4.03 16.69 30.51
C GLN A 265 -5.38 17.25 30.03
N ASP A 266 -5.32 18.35 29.29
CA ASP A 266 -6.49 18.89 28.60
C ASP A 266 -6.92 17.97 27.45
N ALA A 267 -8.17 18.12 27.00
CA ALA A 267 -8.67 17.37 25.85
C ALA A 267 -7.89 17.77 24.59
N MET A 268 -7.46 16.78 23.83
CA MET A 268 -6.69 16.93 22.59
C MET A 268 -7.59 16.68 21.38
N ASN A 269 -7.36 17.47 20.33
CA ASN A 269 -7.93 17.26 19.01
C ASN A 269 -6.80 17.21 17.99
N GLU A 270 -6.78 16.17 17.16
CA GLU A 270 -5.78 16.01 16.10
C GLU A 270 -6.45 15.62 14.79
N LYS A 271 -5.95 16.17 13.68
CA LYS A 271 -6.44 15.85 12.34
C LYS A 271 -5.26 15.67 11.41
N ASN A 272 -5.33 14.68 10.54
CA ASN A 272 -4.34 14.49 9.50
C ASN A 272 -4.92 13.67 8.34
N THR A 273 -4.15 13.56 7.25
CA THR A 273 -4.45 12.71 6.10
C THR A 273 -3.30 11.76 5.87
N SER A 274 -3.56 10.46 5.94
CA SER A 274 -2.61 9.42 5.55
C SER A 274 -2.70 9.17 4.05
N GLN A 275 -1.57 8.84 3.42
CA GLN A 275 -1.48 8.58 1.99
C GLN A 275 -0.82 7.23 1.71
N VAL A 276 -1.30 6.55 0.68
CA VAL A 276 -0.71 5.34 0.11
C VAL A 276 -0.44 5.59 -1.37
N LYS A 277 0.81 5.41 -1.81
CA LYS A 277 1.16 5.51 -3.23
C LYS A 277 0.53 4.36 -4.00
N ASN A 278 -0.10 4.67 -5.13
CA ASN A 278 -0.54 3.67 -6.08
C ASN A 278 0.64 3.28 -6.97
N VAL A 279 1.07 2.02 -6.90
CA VAL A 279 2.22 1.51 -7.66
C VAL A 279 1.87 1.09 -9.09
N PHE A 280 0.60 1.23 -9.48
CA PHE A 280 0.10 0.88 -10.81
C PHE A 280 0.05 2.07 -11.79
N VAL A 281 0.43 3.28 -11.36
CA VAL A 281 0.38 4.51 -12.18
C VAL A 281 1.64 5.37 -12.08
#